data_AF-A0AAF0FCF9-F1
#
_entry.id   AF-A0AAF0FCF9-F1
#
_cell.length_a   1.000
_cell.length_b   1.000
_cell.length_c   1.000
_cell.angle_alpha   90.00
_cell.angle_beta   90.00
_cell.angle_gamma   90.00
#
_symmetry.space_group_name_H-M   'P 1'
#
loop_
_entity.id
_entity.type
_entity.pdbx_description
1 polymer ?
#
loop_
_entity_poly.entity_id
_entity_poly.type
_entity_poly.pdbx_seq_one_letter_code
_entity_poly.pdbx_strand_id
1 'polypeptide(L)'
;MADAEAWWKAPWKMVYAKDRSQVDHKSDRLESQPISGSQPRTAIAVHTPTYAGDAEHTSADTSVTELDTHQYKQSTLRAASNEVFSDGLPQTEPVSRYIVFSDAGKLVYTSGDSSEAVYAHAGVLQALVAVFTHDNNDELQSVCMEDELGRNAKVTLLSKTPLYVAYISSYDQPTAQVEAQLSRVYSAIVSLMSEVRLKQLFEQKPNFDLRALLTPMQDYLDGVVASMETSMSISLAALRVHPLDASLRADIIQTILPNQDTQDPQRLRDVLYISVLRHNQLVCLAHPKRHTPHQEDLALLFDMVRYKSANASETDAWVPMCLPHAAPHGFVFVYASCLHPGPDGAKLVIVMGDRDGLERAQAWRARLQSACNDGCLRVLQEMPQSENVDALGITGLRHYAVVSQKHSQYTTVDSPYTSSTDNHRLFRLYSQSLASLQGEKCFDRALVDYSTIVRITKRY
;
A
#
# COMPACT_ATOMS: atom_id res chain seq x y z
N MET A 1 25.17 -4.91 -11.77
CA MET A 1 25.28 -5.66 -10.48
C MET A 1 26.44 -5.19 -9.61
N ALA A 2 27.62 -4.83 -10.16
CA ALA A 2 28.71 -4.22 -9.36
C ALA A 2 28.40 -2.80 -8.86
N ASP A 3 27.54 -2.05 -9.56
CA ASP A 3 27.25 -0.65 -9.22
C ASP A 3 26.31 -0.44 -8.03
N ALA A 4 25.54 -1.47 -7.64
CA ALA A 4 24.62 -1.40 -6.50
C ALA A 4 25.33 -1.50 -5.13
N GLU A 5 26.61 -1.87 -5.11
CA GLU A 5 27.44 -1.92 -3.90
C GLU A 5 28.40 -0.73 -3.76
N ALA A 6 28.55 0.08 -4.81
CA ALA A 6 29.52 1.19 -4.83
C ALA A 6 29.03 2.46 -4.13
N TRP A 7 27.72 2.69 -4.05
CA TRP A 7 27.15 3.98 -3.62
C TRP A 7 27.46 4.34 -2.16
N TRP A 8 27.41 3.40 -1.22
CA TRP A 8 27.60 3.68 0.21
C TRP A 8 29.06 3.88 0.65
N LYS A 9 30.03 3.55 -0.19
CA LYS A 9 31.48 3.76 0.07
C LYS A 9 31.95 5.20 -0.25
N ALA A 10 31.08 6.04 -0.80
CA ALA A 10 31.37 7.44 -1.07
C ALA A 10 31.40 8.28 0.23
N PRO A 11 32.19 9.36 0.30
CA PRO A 11 32.17 10.28 1.44
C PRO A 11 30.85 11.08 1.46
N TRP A 12 29.98 10.77 2.42
CA TRP A 12 28.67 11.40 2.54
C TRP A 12 28.70 12.67 3.40
N LYS A 13 27.98 13.72 2.95
CA LYS A 13 27.67 14.89 3.79
C LYS A 13 26.31 14.67 4.46
N MET A 14 26.34 14.44 5.77
CA MET A 14 25.16 14.11 6.56
C MET A 14 24.39 15.37 6.97
N VAL A 15 23.11 15.45 6.59
CA VAL A 15 22.18 16.50 7.05
C VAL A 15 21.01 15.82 7.76
N TYR A 16 20.76 16.17 9.02
CA TYR A 16 19.66 15.64 9.83
C TYR A 16 18.65 16.74 10.17
N ALA A 17 17.38 16.38 10.22
CA ALA A 17 16.30 17.24 10.72
C ALA A 17 16.01 16.88 12.17
N LYS A 18 16.11 17.86 13.07
CA LYS A 18 15.71 17.74 14.48
C LYS A 18 14.31 18.31 14.65
N ASP A 19 13.40 17.54 15.23
CA ASP A 19 12.10 18.08 15.63
C ASP A 19 12.30 19.02 16.84
N ARG A 20 11.85 20.27 16.72
CA ARG A 20 11.96 21.30 17.77
C ARG A 20 10.66 21.41 18.57
N SER A 21 10.00 20.29 18.82
CA SER A 21 8.74 20.25 19.58
C SER A 21 8.93 20.23 21.11
N GLN A 22 10.10 20.62 21.62
CA GLN A 22 10.31 21.04 23.01
C GLN A 22 11.33 22.18 23.10
N VAL A 23 10.86 23.43 23.13
CA VAL A 23 11.63 24.57 23.66
C VAL A 23 10.73 25.38 24.59
N ASP A 24 11.28 25.63 25.78
CA ASP A 24 10.71 26.29 26.94
C ASP A 24 9.78 27.48 26.68
N HIS A 25 8.68 27.48 27.44
CA HIS A 25 7.85 28.65 27.68
C HIS A 25 8.66 29.75 28.39
N LYS A 26 9.09 30.78 27.65
CA LYS A 26 9.21 32.14 28.18
C LYS A 26 8.68 33.16 27.18
N SER A 27 7.48 33.65 27.51
CA SER A 27 7.00 35.03 27.35
C SER A 27 7.54 35.86 26.18
N ASP A 28 6.65 36.18 25.22
CA ASP A 28 6.31 37.59 25.04
C ASP A 28 4.87 37.77 24.54
N ARG A 29 4.16 38.60 25.30
CA ARG A 29 2.80 39.10 25.06
C ARG A 29 2.88 40.17 23.97
N LEU A 30 2.11 40.02 22.90
CA LEU A 30 1.57 41.15 22.15
C LEU A 30 0.14 40.83 21.74
N GLU A 31 -0.79 41.54 22.38
CA GLU A 31 -2.22 41.56 22.05
C GLU A 31 -2.44 42.27 20.69
N SER A 32 -3.32 41.74 19.86
CA SER A 32 -4.29 42.55 19.10
C SER A 32 -5.49 41.73 18.63
N GLN A 33 -6.62 42.41 18.58
CA GLN A 33 -8.01 41.97 18.65
C GLN A 33 -8.64 41.42 17.35
N PRO A 34 -9.87 40.86 17.39
CA PRO A 34 -10.42 39.98 16.35
C PRO A 34 -11.16 40.74 15.24
N ILE A 35 -11.15 40.20 14.03
CA ILE A 35 -12.04 40.62 12.94
C ILE A 35 -12.90 39.43 12.53
N SER A 36 -14.22 39.63 12.59
CA SER A 36 -15.25 38.68 12.18
C SER A 36 -15.48 38.71 10.66
N GLY A 37 -15.90 37.56 10.13
CA GLY A 37 -16.76 37.44 8.94
C GLY A 37 -16.14 37.70 7.56
N SER A 38 -15.92 36.65 6.78
CA SER A 38 -16.34 36.64 5.36
C SER A 38 -16.42 35.21 4.80
N GLN A 39 -17.40 35.02 3.92
CA GLN A 39 -17.88 33.77 3.32
C GLN A 39 -16.83 33.09 2.40
N PRO A 40 -16.97 31.77 2.13
CA PRO A 40 -16.18 31.13 1.07
C PRO A 40 -16.68 31.58 -0.31
N ARG A 41 -15.80 32.27 -1.06
CA ARG A 41 -16.02 32.57 -2.48
C ARG A 41 -15.80 31.33 -3.33
N THR A 42 -16.85 30.89 -4.01
CA THR A 42 -16.78 29.99 -5.16
C THR A 42 -16.13 30.73 -6.33
N ALA A 43 -15.01 30.25 -6.84
CA ALA A 43 -14.45 30.70 -8.11
C ALA A 43 -14.62 29.60 -9.15
N ILE A 44 -15.52 29.84 -10.10
CA ILE A 44 -15.65 29.09 -11.34
C ILE A 44 -14.78 29.82 -12.37
N ALA A 45 -13.82 29.14 -12.99
CA ALA A 45 -13.15 29.63 -14.17
C ALA A 45 -13.47 28.69 -15.34
N VAL A 46 -14.34 29.18 -16.23
CA VAL A 46 -14.60 28.62 -17.57
C VAL A 46 -13.56 29.22 -18.51
N HIS A 47 -12.85 28.40 -19.28
CA HIS A 47 -12.06 28.91 -20.40
C HIS A 47 -12.70 28.45 -21.71
N THR A 48 -13.27 29.41 -22.43
CA THR A 48 -13.65 29.31 -23.85
C THR A 48 -12.41 29.49 -24.73
N PRO A 49 -12.31 28.83 -25.89
CA PRO A 49 -11.27 29.11 -26.87
C PRO A 49 -11.71 30.26 -27.78
N THR A 50 -10.91 31.33 -27.83
CA THR A 50 -11.09 32.44 -28.76
C THR A 50 -10.44 32.07 -30.10
N TYR A 51 -11.26 31.91 -31.14
CA TYR A 51 -10.82 31.87 -32.54
C TYR A 51 -10.40 33.28 -32.98
N ALA A 52 -9.31 33.38 -33.73
CA ALA A 52 -8.97 34.52 -34.54
C ALA A 52 -8.78 34.05 -36.00
N GLY A 53 -9.69 34.45 -36.88
CA GLY A 53 -9.42 34.65 -38.32
C GLY A 53 -8.69 35.99 -38.50
N ASP A 54 -8.14 36.38 -39.65
CA ASP A 54 -8.33 35.98 -41.05
C ASP A 54 -7.05 36.35 -41.84
N ALA A 55 -6.82 35.74 -43.00
CA ALA A 55 -6.67 36.45 -44.28
C ALA A 55 -6.33 35.47 -45.43
N GLU A 56 -7.00 35.74 -46.56
CA GLU A 56 -7.18 34.96 -47.78
C GLU A 56 -5.97 34.93 -48.73
N HIS A 57 -5.93 33.95 -49.64
CA HIS A 57 -6.01 34.19 -51.10
C HIS A 57 -6.05 32.89 -51.94
N THR A 58 -7.15 32.72 -52.71
CA THR A 58 -7.29 32.28 -54.15
C THR A 58 -6.38 31.18 -54.73
N SER A 59 -6.78 30.25 -55.62
CA SER A 59 -8.04 29.81 -56.27
C SER A 59 -7.67 28.73 -57.33
N ALA A 60 -8.65 27.90 -57.71
CA ALA A 60 -8.83 27.19 -58.99
C ALA A 60 -8.37 25.71 -59.16
N ASP A 61 -9.40 24.85 -59.24
CA ASP A 61 -9.75 23.87 -60.29
C ASP A 61 -8.71 22.89 -60.86
N THR A 62 -9.01 21.58 -60.84
CA THR A 62 -9.63 20.82 -61.97
C THR A 62 -9.70 19.31 -61.63
N SER A 63 -10.75 18.65 -62.11
CA SER A 63 -11.11 17.24 -61.97
C SER A 63 -10.35 16.29 -62.92
N VAL A 64 -10.49 14.98 -62.66
CA VAL A 64 -10.70 13.83 -63.60
C VAL A 64 -9.91 12.56 -63.18
N THR A 65 -10.47 11.43 -63.59
CA THR A 65 -10.59 10.06 -63.06
C THR A 65 -9.55 9.02 -63.54
N GLU A 66 -9.69 7.79 -62.99
CA GLU A 66 -9.24 6.46 -63.46
C GLU A 66 -7.85 5.98 -62.96
N LEU A 67 -7.75 4.95 -62.09
CA LEU A 67 -7.99 3.48 -62.18
C LEU A 67 -6.72 2.68 -62.51
N ASP A 68 -6.48 1.68 -61.65
CA ASP A 68 -5.59 0.51 -61.76
C ASP A 68 -4.06 0.68 -61.75
N THR A 69 -3.39 0.14 -60.70
CA THR A 69 -2.82 -1.23 -60.71
C THR A 69 -1.78 -1.38 -59.59
N HIS A 70 -2.06 -2.30 -58.65
CA HIS A 70 -1.15 -3.15 -57.87
C HIS A 70 0.22 -2.66 -57.34
N GLN A 71 0.31 -2.76 -56.00
CA GLN A 71 1.34 -3.43 -55.20
C GLN A 71 2.74 -2.80 -55.02
N TYR A 72 3.11 -2.75 -53.73
CA TYR A 72 4.46 -2.79 -53.19
C TYR A 72 5.28 -1.48 -53.27
N LYS A 73 5.04 -0.58 -52.30
CA LYS A 73 6.04 0.20 -51.52
C LYS A 73 5.38 1.44 -50.92
N GLN A 74 4.88 1.33 -49.69
CA GLN A 74 4.67 2.49 -48.81
C GLN A 74 4.63 2.03 -47.35
N SER A 75 5.78 1.60 -46.86
CA SER A 75 6.05 1.34 -45.45
C SER A 75 7.48 1.79 -45.15
N THR A 76 7.81 3.06 -45.39
CA THR A 76 9.12 3.60 -44.98
C THR A 76 9.24 5.14 -44.88
N LEU A 77 8.14 5.92 -44.81
CA LEU A 77 8.26 7.40 -44.72
C LEU A 77 7.27 8.08 -43.75
N ARG A 78 6.94 7.43 -42.62
CA ARG A 78 6.30 8.09 -41.46
C ARG A 78 6.89 7.65 -40.11
N ALA A 79 8.20 7.37 -40.10
CA ALA A 79 8.96 7.04 -38.89
C ALA A 79 10.12 8.03 -38.66
N ALA A 80 9.98 9.26 -39.11
CA ALA A 80 11.00 10.29 -38.97
C ALA A 80 10.35 11.64 -38.67
N SER A 81 9.78 11.79 -37.47
CA SER A 81 9.41 13.08 -36.84
C SER A 81 8.88 12.84 -35.41
N ASN A 82 9.67 12.21 -34.53
CA ASN A 82 9.50 12.29 -33.07
C ASN A 82 10.76 11.76 -32.34
N GLU A 83 11.94 12.20 -32.79
CA GLU A 83 13.15 12.12 -31.96
C GLU A 83 13.35 13.49 -31.31
N VAL A 84 12.85 13.62 -30.08
CA VAL A 84 13.20 14.72 -29.18
C VAL A 84 13.83 14.10 -27.94
N PHE A 85 15.16 14.17 -27.90
CA PHE A 85 16.05 14.08 -26.75
C PHE A 85 15.81 12.93 -25.74
N SER A 86 16.34 11.74 -26.06
CA SER A 86 16.79 10.80 -25.04
C SER A 86 18.23 11.14 -24.67
N ASP A 87 18.44 11.97 -23.65
CA ASP A 87 19.77 12.16 -23.09
C ASP A 87 20.15 10.89 -22.30
N GLY A 88 21.27 10.29 -22.71
CA GLY A 88 21.70 8.96 -22.28
C GLY A 88 22.36 8.98 -20.91
N LEU A 89 21.59 8.66 -19.88
CA LEU A 89 22.09 8.05 -18.64
C LEU A 89 21.43 6.68 -18.49
N PRO A 90 22.18 5.60 -18.18
CA PRO A 90 21.55 4.34 -17.81
C PRO A 90 20.64 4.61 -16.61
N GLN A 91 19.33 4.51 -16.81
CA GLN A 91 18.36 4.59 -15.71
C GLN A 91 18.57 3.37 -14.82
N THR A 92 19.49 3.48 -13.86
CA THR A 92 19.58 2.53 -12.76
C THR A 92 18.26 2.57 -12.03
N GLU A 93 17.55 1.44 -12.01
CA GLU A 93 16.27 1.28 -11.30
C GLU A 93 16.33 1.94 -9.92
N PRO A 94 15.31 2.73 -9.53
CA PRO A 94 15.28 3.37 -8.22
C PRO A 94 15.32 2.29 -7.13
N VAL A 95 16.46 2.20 -6.44
CA VAL A 95 16.66 1.24 -5.37
C VAL A 95 15.94 1.76 -4.12
N SER A 96 14.99 0.98 -3.61
CA SER A 96 14.47 1.12 -2.26
C SER A 96 14.58 -0.18 -1.48
N ARG A 97 14.81 -0.09 -0.16
CA ARG A 97 14.99 -1.26 0.69
C ARG A 97 14.50 -0.99 2.11
N TYR A 98 13.79 -1.97 2.67
CA TYR A 98 13.46 -2.04 4.09
C TYR A 98 14.49 -2.89 4.82
N ILE A 99 14.96 -2.42 5.98
CA ILE A 99 15.88 -3.14 6.86
C ILE A 99 15.31 -3.08 8.27
N VAL A 100 15.17 -4.23 8.93
CA VAL A 100 14.81 -4.32 10.34
C VAL A 100 16.01 -4.84 11.10
N PHE A 101 16.36 -4.17 12.19
CA PHE A 101 17.46 -4.58 13.05
C PHE A 101 17.11 -4.42 14.53
N SER A 102 17.78 -5.17 15.40
CA SER A 102 17.58 -5.10 16.84
C SER A 102 18.44 -4.03 17.51
N ASP A 103 18.20 -3.79 18.79
CA ASP A 103 19.00 -2.89 19.63
C ASP A 103 20.49 -3.25 19.70
N ALA A 104 20.82 -4.53 19.52
CA ALA A 104 22.19 -5.04 19.40
C ALA A 104 22.79 -4.86 17.99
N GLY A 105 22.08 -4.23 17.06
CA GLY A 105 22.50 -4.02 15.67
C GLY A 105 22.41 -5.27 14.79
N LYS A 106 21.74 -6.33 15.27
CA LYS A 106 21.59 -7.57 14.50
C LYS A 106 20.49 -7.43 13.46
N LEU A 107 20.79 -7.83 12.23
CA LEU A 107 19.81 -7.87 11.14
C LEU A 107 18.70 -8.88 11.44
N VAL A 108 17.45 -8.42 11.41
CA VAL A 108 16.24 -9.21 11.67
C VAL A 108 15.52 -9.55 10.35
N TYR A 109 15.36 -8.57 9.47
CA TYR A 109 14.72 -8.71 8.16
C TYR A 109 15.30 -7.70 7.18
N THR A 110 15.34 -8.05 5.89
CA THR A 110 15.62 -7.11 4.80
C THR A 110 14.71 -7.45 3.63
N SER A 111 14.18 -6.44 2.95
CA SER A 111 13.49 -6.66 1.68
C SER A 111 14.50 -6.94 0.56
N GLY A 112 14.20 -7.93 -0.29
CA GLY A 112 15.11 -8.39 -1.34
C GLY A 112 16.31 -9.18 -0.80
N ASP A 113 17.35 -9.31 -1.63
CA ASP A 113 18.47 -10.20 -1.32
C ASP A 113 19.32 -9.73 -0.13
N SER A 114 19.66 -10.67 0.77
CA SER A 114 20.56 -10.41 1.89
C SER A 114 22.01 -10.66 1.50
N SER A 115 22.76 -9.60 1.18
CA SER A 115 24.22 -9.65 1.00
C SER A 115 24.96 -9.36 2.31
N GLU A 116 26.24 -9.71 2.41
CA GLU A 116 27.08 -9.39 3.57
C GLU A 116 27.09 -7.89 3.90
N ALA A 117 27.00 -7.03 2.88
CA ALA A 117 26.91 -5.59 3.06
C ALA A 117 25.67 -5.16 3.86
N VAL A 118 24.53 -5.84 3.71
CA VAL A 118 23.29 -5.51 4.44
C VAL A 118 23.45 -5.76 5.94
N TYR A 119 24.22 -6.77 6.34
CA TYR A 119 24.54 -7.01 7.75
C TYR A 119 25.40 -5.88 8.33
N ALA A 120 26.39 -5.41 7.57
CA ALA A 120 27.20 -4.26 7.97
C ALA A 120 26.34 -2.99 8.10
N HIS A 121 25.38 -2.77 7.18
CA HIS A 121 24.46 -1.63 7.24
C HIS A 121 23.62 -1.63 8.53
N ALA A 122 23.11 -2.79 8.97
CA ALA A 122 22.34 -2.88 10.21
C ALA A 122 23.16 -2.40 11.43
N GLY A 123 24.45 -2.79 11.51
CA GLY A 123 25.35 -2.32 12.57
C GLY A 123 25.62 -0.82 12.51
N VAL A 124 25.84 -0.27 11.31
CA VAL A 124 26.04 1.18 11.12
C VAL A 124 24.79 1.98 11.49
N LEU A 125 23.60 1.53 11.06
CA LEU A 125 22.33 2.17 11.40
C LEU A 125 22.08 2.17 12.91
N GLN A 126 22.40 1.06 13.60
CA GLN A 126 22.31 1.01 15.05
C GLN A 126 23.28 1.99 15.71
N ALA A 127 24.53 2.09 15.24
CA ALA A 127 25.50 3.03 15.79
C ALA A 127 25.01 4.48 15.61
N LEU A 128 24.43 4.81 14.45
CA LEU A 128 23.81 6.11 14.21
C LEU A 128 22.68 6.39 15.21
N VAL A 129 21.73 5.47 15.36
CA VAL A 129 20.63 5.62 16.33
C VAL A 129 21.17 5.82 17.75
N ALA A 130 22.16 5.00 18.16
CA ALA A 130 22.72 5.04 19.50
C ALA A 130 23.35 6.40 19.86
N VAL A 131 23.98 7.09 18.91
CA VAL A 131 24.55 8.44 19.12
C VAL A 131 23.46 9.43 19.56
N PHE A 132 22.29 9.42 18.92
CA PHE A 132 21.22 10.36 19.25
C PHE A 132 20.49 9.99 20.55
N THR A 133 20.30 8.70 20.81
CA THR A 133 19.62 8.23 22.02
C THR A 133 20.45 8.48 23.28
N HIS A 134 21.76 8.25 23.24
CA HIS A 134 22.63 8.38 24.42
C HIS A 134 22.93 9.84 24.78
N ASP A 135 23.12 10.71 23.79
CA ASP A 135 23.64 12.05 24.04
C ASP A 135 22.55 13.07 24.40
N ASN A 136 21.34 12.94 23.84
CA ASN A 136 20.31 13.97 23.96
C ASN A 136 18.88 13.46 24.24
N ASN A 137 18.66 12.15 24.38
CA ASN A 137 17.33 11.54 24.39
C ASN A 137 16.47 11.98 23.18
N ASP A 138 17.14 12.24 22.04
CA ASP A 138 16.53 12.60 20.76
C ASP A 138 16.28 11.31 19.94
N GLU A 139 15.25 11.31 19.10
CA GLU A 139 14.98 10.20 18.16
C GLU A 139 15.45 10.57 16.75
N LEU A 140 16.30 9.73 16.16
CA LEU A 140 16.73 9.89 14.77
C LEU A 140 15.62 9.45 13.81
N GLN A 141 14.96 10.42 13.15
CA GLN A 141 13.87 10.13 12.21
C GLN A 141 14.35 9.90 10.77
N SER A 142 15.27 10.73 10.27
CA SER A 142 15.79 10.57 8.91
C SER A 142 17.18 11.15 8.71
N VAL A 143 17.90 10.57 7.75
CA VAL A 143 19.22 10.99 7.30
C VAL A 143 19.18 11.16 5.79
N CYS A 144 19.50 12.36 5.31
CA CYS A 144 19.71 12.62 3.89
C CYS A 144 21.20 12.58 3.58
N MET A 145 21.53 11.93 2.47
CA MET A 145 22.89 11.72 2.00
C MET A 145 22.94 12.06 0.51
N GLU A 146 23.98 12.78 0.10
CA GLU A 146 24.24 13.14 -1.28
C GLU A 146 25.67 12.70 -1.62
N ASP A 147 25.86 12.03 -2.76
CA ASP A 147 27.18 11.63 -3.22
C ASP A 147 27.85 12.68 -4.10
N GLU A 148 29.11 12.44 -4.49
CA GLU A 148 29.91 13.37 -5.31
C GLU A 148 29.32 13.61 -6.72
N LEU A 149 28.41 12.75 -7.17
CA LEU A 149 27.71 12.86 -8.45
C LEU A 149 26.34 13.54 -8.31
N GLY A 150 26.00 14.05 -7.11
CA GLY A 150 24.72 14.70 -6.81
C GLY A 150 23.54 13.74 -6.69
N ARG A 151 23.79 12.43 -6.53
CA ARG A 151 22.74 11.44 -6.31
C ARG A 151 22.34 11.47 -4.84
N ASN A 152 21.03 11.57 -4.61
CA ASN A 152 20.47 11.63 -3.27
C ASN A 152 20.00 10.26 -2.78
N ALA A 153 20.26 9.96 -1.52
CA ALA A 153 19.72 8.84 -0.79
C ALA A 153 19.15 9.33 0.55
N LYS A 154 17.96 8.83 0.91
CA LYS A 154 17.30 9.12 2.18
C LYS A 154 17.14 7.84 2.97
N VAL A 155 17.54 7.87 4.23
CA VAL A 155 17.23 6.83 5.22
C VAL A 155 16.16 7.40 6.14
N THR A 156 15.02 6.74 6.27
CA THR A 156 13.99 7.07 7.26
C THR A 156 13.90 5.94 8.26
N LEU A 157 13.82 6.25 9.55
CA LEU A 157 13.82 5.28 10.63
C LEU A 157 12.54 5.38 11.46
N LEU A 158 12.11 4.23 11.96
CA LEU A 158 11.08 4.06 12.98
C LEU A 158 11.72 3.33 14.16
N SER A 159 11.78 3.99 15.32
CA SER A 159 12.39 3.42 16.53
C SER A 159 11.32 2.83 17.43
N LYS A 160 11.26 1.49 17.53
CA LYS A 160 10.30 0.77 18.39
C LYS A 160 11.00 -0.36 19.14
N THR A 161 11.71 -0.02 20.21
CA THR A 161 12.46 -0.96 21.05
C THR A 161 11.64 -2.23 21.35
N PRO A 162 12.20 -3.44 21.11
CA PRO A 162 13.62 -3.73 20.83
C PRO A 162 14.03 -3.72 19.34
N LEU A 163 13.17 -3.25 18.43
CA LEU A 163 13.42 -3.25 16.99
C LEU A 163 13.44 -1.84 16.38
N TYR A 164 14.19 -1.70 15.31
CA TYR A 164 14.25 -0.50 14.49
C TYR A 164 13.96 -0.89 13.05
N VAL A 165 13.13 -0.10 12.37
CA VAL A 165 12.82 -0.31 10.95
C VAL A 165 13.36 0.88 10.18
N ALA A 166 14.22 0.62 9.21
CA ALA A 166 14.77 1.62 8.31
C ALA A 166 14.26 1.40 6.89
N TYR A 167 13.99 2.50 6.19
CA TYR A 167 13.69 2.53 4.77
C TYR A 167 14.74 3.39 4.09
N ILE A 168 15.45 2.79 3.14
CA ILE A 168 16.49 3.44 2.34
C ILE A 168 15.90 3.64 0.95
N SER A 169 15.86 4.87 0.45
CA SER A 169 15.42 5.16 -0.92
C SER A 169 16.37 6.12 -1.63
N SER A 170 16.50 5.92 -2.95
CA SER A 170 17.20 6.82 -3.88
C SER A 170 16.29 7.91 -4.46
N TYR A 171 15.04 7.99 -4.00
CA TYR A 171 14.03 8.92 -4.47
C TYR A 171 13.17 9.43 -3.32
N ASP A 172 12.56 10.59 -3.52
CA ASP A 172 11.74 11.24 -2.50
C ASP A 172 10.34 10.63 -2.43
N GLN A 173 9.87 10.44 -1.20
CA GLN A 173 8.51 10.04 -0.87
C GLN A 173 8.02 10.91 0.29
N PRO A 174 6.71 11.24 0.34
CA PRO A 174 6.12 11.94 1.47
C PRO A 174 6.44 11.24 2.79
N THR A 175 6.93 12.00 3.78
CA THR A 175 7.39 11.45 5.07
C THR A 175 6.31 10.63 5.75
N ALA A 176 5.06 11.12 5.79
CA ALA A 176 3.94 10.39 6.39
C ALA A 176 3.65 9.04 5.70
N GLN A 177 3.88 8.95 4.39
CA GLN A 177 3.74 7.68 3.66
C GLN A 177 4.82 6.68 4.06
N VAL A 178 6.08 7.14 4.14
CA VAL A 178 7.21 6.29 4.54
C VAL A 178 7.04 5.82 5.98
N GLU A 179 6.64 6.69 6.90
CA GLU A 179 6.33 6.32 8.30
C GLU A 179 5.25 5.24 8.38
N ALA A 180 4.17 5.37 7.58
CA ALA A 180 3.13 4.36 7.52
C ALA A 180 3.61 3.03 6.94
N GLN A 181 4.52 3.04 5.94
CA GLN A 181 5.17 1.83 5.43
C GLN A 181 6.06 1.17 6.49
N LEU A 182 6.89 1.94 7.18
CA LEU A 182 7.75 1.45 8.26
C LEU A 182 6.91 0.83 9.38
N SER A 183 5.80 1.49 9.76
CA SER A 183 4.86 0.95 10.74
C SER A 183 4.23 -0.35 10.26
N ARG A 184 3.86 -0.47 8.98
CA ARG A 184 3.31 -1.72 8.41
C ARG A 184 4.30 -2.88 8.51
N VAL A 185 5.58 -2.65 8.18
CA VAL A 185 6.64 -3.68 8.29
C VAL A 185 6.83 -4.11 9.75
N TYR A 186 6.86 -3.16 10.69
CA TYR A 186 6.90 -3.47 12.12
C TYR A 186 5.69 -4.30 12.55
N SER A 187 4.48 -3.87 12.19
CA SER A 187 3.23 -4.54 12.50
C SER A 187 3.17 -5.96 11.92
N ALA A 188 3.78 -6.20 10.76
CA ALA A 188 3.90 -7.53 10.18
C ALA A 188 4.74 -8.47 11.07
N ILE A 189 5.86 -8.00 11.62
CA ILE A 189 6.65 -8.79 12.58
C ILE A 189 5.87 -9.02 13.87
N VAL A 190 5.22 -7.97 14.40
CA VAL A 190 4.35 -8.09 15.58
C VAL A 190 3.23 -9.09 15.34
N SER A 191 2.68 -9.18 14.14
CA SER A 191 1.62 -10.14 13.82
C SER A 191 2.04 -11.61 13.96
N LEU A 192 3.35 -11.90 13.87
CA LEU A 192 3.89 -13.26 13.97
C LEU A 192 4.16 -13.68 15.42
N MET A 193 4.53 -12.75 16.31
CA MET A 193 4.97 -13.09 17.67
C MET A 193 4.32 -12.30 18.81
N SER A 194 3.55 -11.26 18.52
CA SER A 194 3.03 -10.25 19.45
C SER A 194 4.09 -9.34 20.08
N GLU A 195 3.67 -8.13 20.45
CA GLU A 195 4.57 -7.13 21.04
C GLU A 195 5.11 -7.58 22.40
N VAL A 196 4.26 -8.25 23.18
CA VAL A 196 4.61 -8.73 24.53
C VAL A 196 5.69 -9.81 24.47
N ARG A 197 5.55 -10.80 23.57
CA ARG A 197 6.59 -11.83 23.47
C ARG A 197 7.89 -11.27 22.90
N LEU A 198 7.80 -10.33 21.96
CA LEU A 198 8.96 -9.65 21.41
C LEU A 198 9.74 -8.93 22.53
N LYS A 199 9.06 -8.14 23.37
CA LYS A 199 9.69 -7.45 24.51
C LYS A 199 10.30 -8.43 25.51
N GLN A 200 9.52 -9.42 25.96
CA GLN A 200 9.99 -10.43 26.92
C GLN A 200 11.21 -11.22 26.41
N LEU A 201 11.24 -11.54 25.12
CA LEU A 201 12.35 -12.26 24.50
C LEU A 201 13.66 -11.47 24.59
N PHE A 202 13.63 -10.17 24.28
CA PHE A 202 14.80 -9.30 24.34
C PHE A 202 15.16 -8.88 25.77
N GLU A 203 14.20 -8.77 26.69
CA GLU A 203 14.48 -8.57 28.12
C GLU A 203 15.28 -9.76 28.71
N GLN A 204 14.90 -10.98 28.35
CA GLN A 204 15.59 -12.19 28.81
C GLN A 204 16.91 -12.44 28.09
N LYS A 205 16.96 -12.14 26.78
CA LYS A 205 18.12 -12.37 25.91
C LYS A 205 18.33 -11.15 25.01
N PRO A 206 19.00 -10.09 25.50
CA PRO A 206 19.21 -8.85 24.72
C PRO A 206 19.93 -9.07 23.39
N ASN A 207 20.82 -10.06 23.33
CA ASN A 207 21.58 -10.43 22.14
C ASN A 207 20.94 -11.58 21.35
N PHE A 208 19.65 -11.85 21.52
CA PHE A 208 18.96 -12.91 20.77
C PHE A 208 18.97 -12.61 19.26
N ASP A 209 19.16 -13.66 18.45
CA ASP A 209 19.05 -13.57 17.00
C ASP A 209 17.62 -13.90 16.56
N LEU A 210 16.82 -12.84 16.34
CA LEU A 210 15.42 -12.99 15.94
C LEU A 210 15.25 -13.53 14.52
N ARG A 211 16.26 -13.36 13.65
CA ARG A 211 16.17 -13.76 12.25
C ARG A 211 15.85 -15.25 12.12
N ALA A 212 16.48 -16.09 12.93
CA ALA A 212 16.24 -17.53 12.92
C ALA A 212 14.76 -17.93 13.14
N LEU A 213 14.00 -17.14 13.90
CA LEU A 213 12.56 -17.36 14.10
C LEU A 213 11.71 -16.83 12.94
N LEU A 214 12.18 -15.81 12.24
CA LEU A 214 11.45 -15.15 11.16
C LEU A 214 11.75 -15.70 9.76
N THR A 215 12.90 -16.35 9.56
CA THR A 215 13.28 -16.95 8.26
C THR A 215 12.17 -17.81 7.64
N PRO A 216 11.45 -18.69 8.39
CA PRO A 216 10.35 -19.47 7.81
C PRO A 216 9.16 -18.63 7.31
N MET A 217 9.07 -17.37 7.74
CA MET A 217 8.01 -16.41 7.41
C MET A 217 8.53 -15.29 6.49
N GLN A 218 9.69 -15.45 5.86
CA GLN A 218 10.27 -14.44 4.98
C GLN A 218 9.34 -14.11 3.80
N ASP A 219 8.78 -15.11 3.13
CA ASP A 219 7.83 -14.90 2.02
C ASP A 219 6.56 -14.15 2.45
N TYR A 220 6.14 -14.28 3.71
CA TYR A 220 5.03 -13.49 4.25
C TYR A 220 5.43 -12.02 4.39
N LEU A 221 6.61 -11.74 4.96
CA LEU A 221 7.11 -10.37 5.10
C LEU A 221 7.36 -9.72 3.74
N ASP A 222 7.96 -10.45 2.80
CA ASP A 222 8.15 -10.01 1.42
C ASP A 222 6.80 -9.79 0.71
N GLY A 223 5.81 -10.64 0.98
CA GLY A 223 4.44 -10.48 0.50
C GLY A 223 3.77 -9.20 1.03
N VAL A 224 3.96 -8.86 2.31
CA VAL A 224 3.48 -7.59 2.90
C VAL A 224 4.15 -6.41 2.22
N VAL A 225 5.48 -6.47 1.99
CA VAL A 225 6.23 -5.42 1.31
C VAL A 225 5.76 -5.23 -0.13
N ALA A 226 5.61 -6.32 -0.88
CA ALA A 226 5.08 -6.26 -2.24
C ALA A 226 3.64 -5.70 -2.29
N SER A 227 2.79 -6.08 -1.33
CA SER A 227 1.40 -5.62 -1.21
C SER A 227 1.30 -4.11 -0.97
N MET A 228 2.19 -3.54 -0.16
CA MET A 228 2.21 -2.10 0.09
C MET A 228 2.82 -1.29 -1.06
N GLU A 229 3.78 -1.84 -1.82
CA GLU A 229 4.38 -1.18 -2.98
C GLU A 229 3.45 -1.21 -4.22
N THR A 230 2.62 -2.25 -4.33
CA THR A 230 1.69 -2.44 -5.45
C THR A 230 0.25 -2.02 -5.16
N SER A 231 0.00 -1.29 -4.08
CA SER A 231 -1.35 -0.81 -3.75
C SER A 231 -1.37 0.63 -3.23
N MET A 232 -2.53 1.28 -3.34
CA MET A 232 -2.76 2.62 -2.80
C MET A 232 -3.19 2.58 -1.32
N SER A 233 -3.13 1.42 -0.67
CA SER A 233 -3.74 1.21 0.64
C SER A 233 -3.07 2.04 1.74
N ILE A 234 -1.74 2.17 1.66
CA ILE A 234 -0.97 3.01 2.58
C ILE A 234 -1.29 4.49 2.35
N SER A 235 -1.17 4.97 1.11
CA SER A 235 -1.38 6.37 0.77
C SER A 235 -2.79 6.85 1.10
N LEU A 236 -3.81 6.03 0.83
CA LEU A 236 -5.20 6.37 1.08
C LEU A 236 -5.64 6.08 2.52
N ALA A 237 -4.78 5.47 3.34
CA ALA A 237 -5.13 4.91 4.64
C ALA A 237 -6.48 4.18 4.59
N ALA A 238 -6.61 3.26 3.63
CA ALA A 238 -7.83 2.55 3.31
C ALA A 238 -7.54 1.12 2.81
N LEU A 239 -8.49 0.20 2.99
CA LEU A 239 -8.42 -1.20 2.53
C LEU A 239 -9.09 -1.38 1.15
N ARG A 240 -8.47 -2.14 0.24
CA ARG A 240 -9.03 -2.38 -1.10
C ARG A 240 -10.24 -3.31 -1.03
N VAL A 241 -11.36 -2.88 -1.60
CA VAL A 241 -12.61 -3.66 -1.68
C VAL A 241 -12.96 -4.02 -3.12
N HIS A 242 -13.64 -5.15 -3.27
CA HIS A 242 -14.21 -5.58 -4.54
C HIS A 242 -15.52 -4.80 -4.80
N PRO A 243 -15.65 -4.08 -5.93
CA PRO A 243 -16.91 -3.48 -6.33
C PRO A 243 -18.01 -4.53 -6.37
N LEU A 244 -19.12 -4.28 -5.69
CA LEU A 244 -20.24 -5.22 -5.63
C LEU A 244 -21.53 -4.46 -5.34
N ASP A 245 -22.61 -4.90 -5.98
CA ASP A 245 -23.95 -4.41 -5.68
C ASP A 245 -24.30 -4.65 -4.19
N ALA A 246 -25.02 -3.69 -3.60
CA ALA A 246 -25.34 -3.73 -2.18
C ALA A 246 -26.25 -4.93 -1.82
N SER A 247 -27.17 -5.31 -2.71
CA SER A 247 -28.05 -6.47 -2.50
C SER A 247 -27.27 -7.78 -2.54
N LEU A 248 -26.43 -7.98 -3.56
CA LEU A 248 -25.58 -9.16 -3.66
C LEU A 248 -24.60 -9.25 -2.49
N ARG A 249 -24.03 -8.12 -2.03
CA ARG A 249 -23.19 -8.10 -0.83
C ARG A 249 -23.95 -8.54 0.42
N ALA A 250 -25.20 -8.08 0.59
CA ALA A 250 -26.04 -8.45 1.71
C ALA A 250 -26.41 -9.95 1.68
N ASP A 251 -26.71 -10.49 0.50
CA ASP A 251 -27.00 -11.90 0.29
C ASP A 251 -25.79 -12.79 0.60
N ILE A 252 -24.59 -12.38 0.18
CA ILE A 252 -23.34 -13.08 0.52
C ILE A 252 -23.13 -13.04 2.05
N ILE A 253 -23.30 -11.89 2.69
CA ILE A 253 -23.16 -11.76 4.15
C ILE A 253 -24.14 -12.71 4.86
N GLN A 254 -25.42 -12.73 4.45
CA GLN A 254 -26.41 -13.64 5.03
C GLN A 254 -26.03 -15.10 4.83
N THR A 255 -25.49 -15.44 3.66
CA THR A 255 -25.09 -16.81 3.32
C THR A 255 -23.91 -17.28 4.17
N ILE A 256 -22.89 -16.44 4.33
CA ILE A 256 -21.68 -16.80 5.09
C ILE A 256 -21.90 -16.74 6.60
N LEU A 257 -22.87 -15.98 7.10
CA LEU A 257 -23.21 -15.97 8.51
C LEU A 257 -23.77 -17.34 8.96
N PRO A 258 -23.61 -17.71 10.24
CA PRO A 258 -24.18 -18.95 10.73
C PRO A 258 -25.70 -18.79 10.90
N ASN A 259 -26.45 -19.86 10.68
CA ASN A 259 -27.91 -19.82 10.81
C ASN A 259 -28.32 -19.44 12.24
N GLN A 260 -29.33 -18.57 12.37
CA GLN A 260 -29.85 -18.16 13.68
C GLN A 260 -30.60 -19.29 14.40
N ASP A 261 -30.97 -20.37 13.71
CA ASP A 261 -31.65 -21.54 14.29
C ASP A 261 -30.72 -22.42 15.15
N THR A 262 -29.42 -22.16 15.13
CA THR A 262 -28.47 -22.86 15.99
C THR A 262 -28.64 -22.34 17.42
N GLN A 263 -29.37 -23.09 18.25
CA GLN A 263 -29.65 -22.86 19.69
C GLN A 263 -28.40 -22.84 20.59
N ASP A 264 -27.20 -22.71 20.01
CA ASP A 264 -25.92 -22.71 20.73
C ASP A 264 -25.28 -21.30 20.69
N PRO A 265 -25.70 -20.39 21.57
CA PRO A 265 -25.15 -19.04 21.69
C PRO A 265 -23.69 -19.00 22.16
N GLN A 266 -23.03 -20.14 22.43
CA GLN A 266 -21.59 -20.18 22.67
C GLN A 266 -20.80 -20.16 21.35
N ARG A 267 -21.33 -20.72 20.26
CA ARG A 267 -20.61 -20.84 18.98
C ARG A 267 -20.27 -19.52 18.30
N LEU A 268 -20.99 -18.46 18.63
CA LEU A 268 -20.83 -17.12 18.04
C LEU A 268 -20.00 -16.15 18.89
N ARG A 269 -19.73 -16.45 20.17
CA ARG A 269 -19.03 -15.51 21.06
C ARG A 269 -17.56 -15.37 20.73
N ASP A 270 -16.95 -16.42 20.21
CA ASP A 270 -15.50 -16.45 19.96
C ASP A 270 -15.14 -15.97 18.55
N VAL A 271 -16.13 -15.75 17.68
CA VAL A 271 -15.92 -15.30 16.31
C VAL A 271 -15.79 -13.79 16.30
N LEU A 272 -14.62 -13.31 15.90
CA LEU A 272 -14.31 -11.90 15.82
C LEU A 272 -14.74 -11.35 14.46
N TYR A 273 -14.28 -11.98 13.37
CA TYR A 273 -14.50 -11.50 12.00
C TYR A 273 -14.83 -12.67 11.08
N ILE A 274 -15.72 -12.43 10.12
CA ILE A 274 -15.99 -13.34 9.00
C ILE A 274 -15.91 -12.49 7.75
N SER A 275 -15.09 -12.89 6.78
CA SER A 275 -14.95 -12.14 5.54
C SER A 275 -14.82 -13.06 4.33
N VAL A 276 -15.17 -12.52 3.18
CA VAL A 276 -14.90 -13.15 1.88
C VAL A 276 -13.91 -12.27 1.14
N LEU A 277 -12.85 -12.89 0.64
CA LEU A 277 -11.81 -12.25 -0.16
C LEU A 277 -11.83 -12.81 -1.56
N ARG A 278 -11.58 -11.97 -2.55
CA ARG A 278 -11.36 -12.40 -3.94
C ARG A 278 -10.29 -11.51 -4.56
N HIS A 279 -9.28 -12.09 -5.21
CA HIS A 279 -8.13 -11.34 -5.77
C HIS A 279 -7.46 -10.37 -4.76
N ASN A 280 -7.38 -10.76 -3.49
CA ASN A 280 -6.89 -9.91 -2.38
C ASN A 280 -7.66 -8.59 -2.20
N GLN A 281 -8.93 -8.59 -2.58
CA GLN A 281 -9.87 -7.53 -2.33
C GLN A 281 -10.94 -8.04 -1.38
N LEU A 282 -11.37 -7.17 -0.46
CA LEU A 282 -12.47 -7.49 0.45
C LEU A 282 -13.80 -7.44 -0.29
N VAL A 283 -14.53 -8.56 -0.33
CA VAL A 283 -15.88 -8.63 -0.90
C VAL A 283 -16.91 -8.20 0.15
N CYS A 284 -16.83 -8.80 1.34
CA CYS A 284 -17.68 -8.48 2.46
C CYS A 284 -17.02 -8.84 3.80
N LEU A 285 -17.47 -8.19 4.86
CA LEU A 285 -16.98 -8.36 6.22
C LEU A 285 -18.15 -8.28 7.19
N ALA A 286 -18.25 -9.27 8.07
CA ALA A 286 -19.16 -9.30 9.20
C ALA A 286 -18.37 -9.37 10.50
N HIS A 287 -18.77 -8.57 11.47
CA HIS A 287 -18.15 -8.49 12.78
C HIS A 287 -19.15 -8.04 13.85
N PRO A 288 -18.95 -8.37 15.13
CA PRO A 288 -19.74 -7.78 16.21
C PRO A 288 -19.59 -6.26 16.23
N LYS A 289 -20.68 -5.53 16.51
CA LYS A 289 -20.69 -4.05 16.51
C LYS A 289 -19.62 -3.42 17.43
N ARG A 290 -19.24 -4.12 18.51
CA ARG A 290 -18.24 -3.66 19.48
C ARG A 290 -16.79 -3.84 19.00
N HIS A 291 -16.58 -4.67 17.98
CA HIS A 291 -15.25 -5.02 17.48
C HIS A 291 -15.15 -4.61 16.02
N THR A 292 -15.10 -3.30 15.75
CA THR A 292 -14.81 -2.82 14.39
C THR A 292 -13.33 -3.04 14.11
N PRO A 293 -12.96 -3.86 13.11
CA PRO A 293 -11.57 -4.17 12.84
C PRO A 293 -10.82 -2.96 12.30
N HIS A 294 -9.58 -2.80 12.75
CA HIS A 294 -8.67 -1.82 12.17
C HIS A 294 -8.23 -2.27 10.77
N GLN A 295 -8.12 -1.32 9.85
CA GLN A 295 -7.76 -1.61 8.47
C GLN A 295 -6.37 -2.25 8.31
N GLU A 296 -5.43 -1.89 9.19
CA GLU A 296 -4.08 -2.46 9.16
C GLU A 296 -4.08 -3.92 9.58
N ASP A 297 -4.86 -4.28 10.60
CA ASP A 297 -5.04 -5.66 11.04
C ASP A 297 -5.65 -6.51 9.91
N LEU A 298 -6.66 -5.98 9.22
CA LEU A 298 -7.26 -6.67 8.05
C LEU A 298 -6.26 -6.83 6.91
N ALA A 299 -5.46 -5.80 6.62
CA ALA A 299 -4.48 -5.87 5.54
C ALA A 299 -3.43 -6.95 5.80
N LEU A 300 -2.85 -6.97 7.01
CA LEU A 300 -1.91 -8.02 7.43
C LEU A 300 -2.54 -9.41 7.38
N LEU A 301 -3.81 -9.50 7.80
CA LEU A 301 -4.54 -10.75 7.78
C LEU A 301 -4.72 -11.25 6.34
N PHE A 302 -5.04 -10.37 5.40
CA PHE A 302 -5.21 -10.76 4.00
C PHE A 302 -3.88 -11.17 3.36
N ASP A 303 -2.79 -10.47 3.70
CA ASP A 303 -1.45 -10.86 3.28
C ASP A 303 -1.06 -12.24 3.85
N MET A 304 -1.45 -12.57 5.09
CA MET A 304 -1.27 -13.90 5.68
C MET A 304 -2.06 -14.98 4.92
N VAL A 305 -3.33 -14.70 4.60
CA VAL A 305 -4.18 -15.60 3.80
C VAL A 305 -3.61 -15.82 2.41
N ARG A 306 -3.09 -14.76 1.77
CA ARG A 306 -2.41 -14.83 0.48
C ARG A 306 -1.16 -15.71 0.57
N TYR A 307 -0.30 -15.46 1.55
CA TYR A 307 0.92 -16.24 1.79
C TYR A 307 0.61 -17.73 1.98
N LYS A 308 -0.39 -18.06 2.80
CA LYS A 308 -0.78 -19.47 3.02
C LYS A 308 -1.38 -20.11 1.77
N SER A 309 -2.22 -19.37 1.04
CA SER A 309 -2.80 -19.88 -0.21
C SER A 309 -1.77 -20.14 -1.31
N ALA A 310 -0.66 -19.41 -1.33
CA ALA A 310 0.41 -19.63 -2.31
C ALA A 310 1.27 -20.87 -1.99
N ASN A 311 1.38 -21.22 -0.71
CA ASN A 311 2.27 -22.27 -0.21
C ASN A 311 1.55 -23.58 0.18
N ALA A 312 0.22 -23.58 0.24
CA ALA A 312 -0.56 -24.77 0.58
C ALA A 312 -1.14 -25.43 -0.68
N SER A 313 -1.12 -26.76 -0.72
CA SER A 313 -1.79 -27.56 -1.75
C SER A 313 -3.31 -27.57 -1.48
N GLU A 314 -4.03 -26.52 -1.89
CA GLU A 314 -5.51 -26.39 -1.80
C GLU A 314 -6.16 -26.62 -0.42
N THR A 315 -5.38 -26.83 0.65
CA THR A 315 -5.89 -27.14 1.98
C THR A 315 -6.28 -25.88 2.75
N ASP A 316 -7.25 -26.03 3.64
CA ASP A 316 -7.59 -25.03 4.63
C ASP A 316 -6.37 -24.63 5.47
N ALA A 317 -6.21 -23.34 5.72
CA ALA A 317 -5.18 -22.81 6.61
C ALA A 317 -5.78 -22.54 7.99
N TRP A 318 -5.06 -22.95 9.05
CA TRP A 318 -5.34 -22.58 10.45
C TRP A 318 -4.09 -21.99 11.06
N VAL A 319 -4.08 -20.68 11.29
CA VAL A 319 -2.87 -19.95 11.64
C VAL A 319 -3.08 -19.08 12.88
N PRO A 320 -2.26 -19.22 13.93
CA PRO A 320 -2.23 -18.24 15.00
C PRO A 320 -1.61 -16.94 14.49
N MET A 321 -2.26 -15.82 14.77
CA MET A 321 -1.80 -14.49 14.36
C MET A 321 -2.09 -13.48 15.47
N CYS A 322 -1.16 -12.59 15.76
CA CYS A 322 -1.42 -11.41 16.57
C CYS A 322 -2.03 -10.31 15.69
N LEU A 323 -3.06 -9.63 16.19
CA LEU A 323 -3.64 -8.46 15.53
C LEU A 323 -3.13 -7.21 16.26
N PRO A 324 -2.22 -6.42 15.67
CA PRO A 324 -1.56 -5.32 16.35
C PRO A 324 -2.50 -4.30 17.00
N HIS A 325 -3.70 -4.06 16.44
CA HIS A 325 -4.67 -3.13 17.02
C HIS A 325 -5.73 -3.82 17.87
N ALA A 326 -6.30 -4.93 17.38
CA ALA A 326 -7.42 -5.60 18.06
C ALA A 326 -6.98 -6.50 19.22
N ALA A 327 -5.80 -7.12 19.14
CA ALA A 327 -5.28 -8.08 20.12
C ALA A 327 -3.74 -8.02 20.28
N PRO A 328 -3.15 -6.86 20.63
CA PRO A 328 -1.69 -6.65 20.65
C PRO A 328 -0.93 -7.56 21.63
N HIS A 329 -1.62 -8.07 22.65
CA HIS A 329 -1.04 -8.88 23.71
C HIS A 329 -1.31 -10.38 23.57
N GLY A 330 -2.01 -10.78 22.51
CA GLY A 330 -2.48 -12.15 22.35
C GLY A 330 -2.45 -12.64 20.91
N PHE A 331 -3.02 -13.81 20.71
CA PHE A 331 -3.20 -14.42 19.40
C PHE A 331 -4.67 -14.67 19.17
N VAL A 332 -5.11 -14.37 17.96
CA VAL A 332 -6.32 -14.91 17.38
C VAL A 332 -5.92 -16.06 16.47
N PHE A 333 -6.91 -16.82 16.03
CA PHE A 333 -6.72 -17.92 15.11
C PHE A 333 -7.51 -17.67 13.83
N VAL A 334 -6.79 -17.66 12.72
CA VAL A 334 -7.31 -17.36 11.40
C VAL A 334 -7.50 -18.66 10.66
N TYR A 335 -8.76 -18.97 10.35
CA TYR A 335 -9.14 -20.02 9.42
C TYR A 335 -9.33 -19.39 8.03
N ALA A 336 -8.70 -19.96 7.01
CA ALA A 336 -8.89 -19.54 5.63
C ALA A 336 -9.10 -20.76 4.73
N SER A 337 -10.12 -20.70 3.87
CA SER A 337 -10.49 -21.79 2.97
C SER A 337 -10.98 -21.24 1.64
N CYS A 338 -10.60 -21.88 0.53
CA CYS A 338 -11.12 -21.54 -0.79
C CYS A 338 -12.60 -21.93 -0.87
N LEU A 339 -13.47 -20.99 -1.25
CA LEU A 339 -14.87 -21.25 -1.61
C LEU A 339 -14.96 -21.86 -3.00
N HIS A 340 -14.12 -21.37 -3.92
CA HIS A 340 -13.97 -21.90 -5.27
C HIS A 340 -12.51 -22.30 -5.53
N PRO A 341 -12.26 -23.39 -6.27
CA PRO A 341 -10.90 -23.79 -6.62
C PRO A 341 -10.25 -22.79 -7.59
N GLY A 342 -8.92 -22.81 -7.62
CA GLY A 342 -8.12 -21.96 -8.49
C GLY A 342 -7.58 -20.69 -7.83
N PRO A 343 -6.61 -20.01 -8.48
CA PRO A 343 -5.92 -18.84 -7.93
C PRO A 343 -6.87 -17.65 -7.69
N ASP A 344 -7.91 -17.55 -8.51
CA ASP A 344 -8.90 -16.47 -8.54
C ASP A 344 -10.17 -16.78 -7.73
N GLY A 345 -10.18 -17.95 -7.08
CA GLY A 345 -11.28 -18.40 -6.25
C GLY A 345 -11.52 -17.46 -5.07
N ALA A 346 -12.80 -17.18 -4.79
CA ALA A 346 -13.17 -16.52 -3.56
C ALA A 346 -12.72 -17.36 -2.34
N LYS A 347 -12.33 -16.70 -1.26
CA LYS A 347 -11.81 -17.31 -0.03
C LYS A 347 -12.65 -16.87 1.16
N LEU A 348 -13.08 -17.83 1.95
CA LEU A 348 -13.68 -17.60 3.26
C LEU A 348 -12.58 -17.43 4.29
N VAL A 349 -12.72 -16.41 5.13
CA VAL A 349 -11.81 -16.12 6.22
C VAL A 349 -12.62 -15.96 7.50
N ILE A 350 -12.30 -16.75 8.52
CA ILE A 350 -12.94 -16.72 9.83
C ILE A 350 -11.86 -16.47 10.88
N VAL A 351 -12.06 -15.46 11.73
CA VAL A 351 -11.13 -15.09 12.80
C VAL A 351 -11.78 -15.41 14.13
N MET A 352 -11.09 -16.21 14.94
CA MET A 352 -11.61 -16.67 16.23
C MET A 352 -10.63 -16.37 17.36
N GLY A 353 -11.14 -16.04 18.54
CA GLY A 353 -10.34 -15.92 19.76
C GLY A 353 -9.99 -17.27 20.40
N ASP A 354 -10.73 -18.31 20.04
CA ASP A 354 -10.55 -19.67 20.56
C ASP A 354 -9.56 -20.49 19.73
N ARG A 355 -8.56 -21.07 20.40
CA ARG A 355 -7.53 -21.95 19.83
C ARG A 355 -8.12 -23.25 19.29
N ASP A 356 -9.15 -23.76 19.92
CA ASP A 356 -9.73 -25.07 19.63
C ASP A 356 -10.93 -24.96 18.68
N GLY A 357 -11.11 -23.78 18.05
CA GLY A 357 -12.21 -23.50 17.13
C GLY A 357 -12.12 -24.14 15.74
N LEU A 358 -11.04 -24.84 15.40
CA LEU A 358 -10.80 -25.34 14.02
C LEU A 358 -11.96 -26.18 13.47
N GLU A 359 -12.44 -27.17 14.23
CA GLU A 359 -13.52 -28.04 13.80
C GLU A 359 -14.82 -27.26 13.51
N ARG A 360 -15.08 -26.20 14.29
CA ARG A 360 -16.22 -25.32 14.08
C ARG A 360 -16.10 -24.56 12.76
N ALA A 361 -14.92 -24.03 12.45
CA ALA A 361 -14.69 -23.34 11.18
C ALA A 361 -14.79 -24.27 9.97
N GLN A 362 -14.26 -25.49 10.07
CA GLN A 362 -14.38 -26.50 9.01
C GLN A 362 -15.83 -26.93 8.78
N ALA A 363 -16.58 -27.20 9.85
CA ALA A 363 -18.01 -27.51 9.75
C ALA A 363 -18.80 -26.35 9.10
N TRP A 364 -18.43 -25.11 9.43
CA TRP A 364 -19.02 -23.93 8.81
C TRP A 364 -18.71 -23.85 7.32
N ARG A 365 -17.44 -24.01 6.93
CA ARG A 365 -17.04 -24.05 5.52
C ARG A 365 -17.75 -25.14 4.75
N ALA A 366 -17.90 -26.33 5.33
CA ALA A 366 -18.59 -27.45 4.69
C ALA A 366 -20.07 -27.14 4.40
N ARG A 367 -20.76 -26.41 5.29
CA ARG A 367 -22.14 -25.97 5.07
C ARG A 367 -22.30 -25.05 3.85
N LEU A 368 -21.26 -24.27 3.52
CA LEU A 368 -21.30 -23.34 2.39
C LEU A 368 -21.07 -24.03 1.04
N GLN A 369 -20.77 -25.35 1.02
CA GLN A 369 -20.43 -26.06 -0.22
C GLN A 369 -21.55 -26.01 -1.27
N SER A 370 -22.82 -26.15 -0.86
CA SER A 370 -23.95 -26.05 -1.80
C SER A 370 -24.10 -24.63 -2.34
N ALA A 371 -23.95 -23.61 -1.48
CA ALA A 371 -23.99 -22.20 -1.87
C ALA A 371 -22.80 -21.78 -2.76
N CYS A 372 -21.72 -22.56 -2.81
CA CYS A 372 -20.62 -22.31 -3.75
C CYS A 372 -21.02 -22.71 -5.19
N ASN A 373 -21.87 -23.73 -5.32
CA ASN A 373 -22.31 -24.24 -6.63
C ASN A 373 -23.52 -23.48 -7.17
N ASP A 374 -24.33 -22.87 -6.30
CA ASP A 374 -25.57 -22.16 -6.67
C ASP A 374 -25.71 -20.83 -5.92
N GLY A 375 -26.46 -19.88 -6.50
CA GLY A 375 -26.79 -18.62 -5.83
C GLY A 375 -25.66 -17.58 -5.81
N CYS A 376 -25.55 -16.81 -4.73
CA CYS A 376 -24.77 -15.58 -4.67
C CYS A 376 -23.24 -15.78 -4.74
N LEU A 377 -22.70 -16.88 -4.19
CA LEU A 377 -21.26 -17.14 -4.27
C LEU A 377 -20.84 -17.60 -5.67
N ARG A 378 -21.70 -18.31 -6.41
CA ARG A 378 -21.45 -18.61 -7.83
C ARG A 378 -21.45 -17.33 -8.66
N VAL A 379 -22.42 -16.45 -8.45
CA VAL A 379 -22.47 -15.14 -9.13
C VAL A 379 -21.18 -14.36 -8.86
N LEU A 380 -20.72 -14.29 -7.60
CA LEU A 380 -19.44 -13.66 -7.25
C LEU A 380 -18.25 -14.24 -8.03
N GLN A 381 -18.20 -15.56 -8.21
CA GLN A 381 -17.11 -16.23 -8.92
C GLN A 381 -17.11 -15.92 -10.42
N GLU A 382 -18.30 -15.80 -11.01
CA GLU A 382 -18.49 -15.52 -12.44
C GLU A 382 -18.30 -14.03 -12.79
N MET A 383 -18.27 -13.14 -11.80
CA MET A 383 -18.07 -11.70 -12.01
C MET A 383 -16.67 -11.38 -12.56
N PRO A 384 -16.56 -10.39 -13.48
CA PRO A 384 -15.26 -9.94 -13.98
C PRO A 384 -14.40 -9.37 -12.85
N GLN A 385 -13.08 -9.49 -13.00
CA GLN A 385 -12.12 -9.05 -11.99
C GLN A 385 -12.05 -7.52 -11.87
N SER A 386 -12.19 -6.80 -12.99
CA SER A 386 -12.08 -5.35 -13.02
C SER A 386 -13.12 -4.65 -13.88
N GLU A 387 -13.43 -3.44 -13.44
CA GLU A 387 -14.21 -2.47 -14.20
C GLU A 387 -13.29 -1.74 -15.17
N ASN A 388 -13.74 -1.57 -16.41
CA ASN A 388 -13.05 -0.75 -17.39
C ASN A 388 -13.36 0.72 -17.11
N VAL A 389 -12.34 1.59 -17.13
CA VAL A 389 -12.47 3.05 -17.03
C VAL A 389 -13.44 3.61 -18.08
N ASP A 390 -13.51 3.00 -19.26
CA ASP A 390 -14.43 3.37 -20.34
C ASP A 390 -15.90 3.34 -19.91
N ALA A 391 -16.26 2.50 -18.92
CA ALA A 391 -17.61 2.41 -18.39
C ALA A 391 -18.10 3.73 -17.75
N LEU A 392 -17.19 4.62 -17.36
CA LEU A 392 -17.53 5.93 -16.81
C LEU A 392 -17.86 6.97 -17.88
N GLY A 393 -17.51 6.74 -19.15
CA GLY A 393 -17.75 7.69 -20.24
C GLY A 393 -16.97 9.01 -20.11
N ILE A 394 -15.95 9.07 -19.26
CA ILE A 394 -15.13 10.27 -19.04
C ILE A 394 -13.95 10.25 -20.02
N THR A 395 -14.00 11.11 -21.03
CA THR A 395 -12.95 11.22 -22.06
C THR A 395 -11.60 11.61 -21.45
N GLY A 396 -10.57 10.81 -21.70
CA GLY A 396 -9.20 11.07 -21.23
C GLY A 396 -8.89 10.60 -19.81
N LEU A 397 -9.86 10.06 -19.07
CA LEU A 397 -9.62 9.43 -17.78
C LEU A 397 -8.84 8.12 -18.00
N ARG A 398 -7.69 7.97 -17.34
CA ARG A 398 -6.87 6.76 -17.45
C ARG A 398 -6.95 5.84 -16.23
N HIS A 399 -7.22 6.40 -15.06
CA HIS A 399 -7.27 5.68 -13.80
C HIS A 399 -7.98 6.53 -12.74
N TYR A 400 -8.68 5.90 -11.80
CA TYR A 400 -9.30 6.58 -10.66
C TYR A 400 -9.34 5.66 -9.44
N ALA A 401 -9.38 6.30 -8.27
CA ALA A 401 -9.63 5.62 -7.00
C ALA A 401 -10.76 6.35 -6.27
N VAL A 402 -11.70 5.59 -5.71
CA VAL A 402 -12.78 6.10 -4.86
C VAL A 402 -12.55 5.63 -3.44
N VAL A 403 -12.53 6.57 -2.50
CA VAL A 403 -12.28 6.29 -1.08
C VAL A 403 -13.49 6.66 -0.23
N SER A 404 -13.92 5.72 0.59
CA SER A 404 -14.89 5.94 1.66
C SER A 404 -14.14 6.12 2.98
N GLN A 405 -13.91 7.37 3.38
CA GLN A 405 -13.25 7.71 4.65
C GLN A 405 -13.97 7.12 5.86
N LYS A 406 -15.30 7.07 5.83
CA LYS A 406 -16.13 6.50 6.92
C LYS A 406 -15.80 5.03 7.21
N HIS A 407 -15.45 4.26 6.19
CA HIS A 407 -15.22 2.83 6.30
C HIS A 407 -13.74 2.46 6.16
N SER A 408 -12.87 3.45 5.95
CA SER A 408 -11.46 3.26 5.58
C SER A 408 -11.31 2.20 4.48
N GLN A 409 -12.11 2.35 3.42
CA GLN A 409 -12.16 1.43 2.29
C GLN A 409 -12.03 2.20 0.99
N TYR A 410 -11.39 1.60 0.00
CA TYR A 410 -11.30 2.17 -1.34
C TYR A 410 -11.49 1.12 -2.42
N THR A 411 -11.91 1.59 -3.58
CA THR A 411 -11.91 0.80 -4.80
C THR A 411 -11.25 1.57 -5.93
N THR A 412 -10.72 0.84 -6.90
CA THR A 412 -9.96 1.37 -8.01
C THR A 412 -10.08 0.43 -9.20
N VAL A 413 -10.02 0.99 -10.39
CA VAL A 413 -9.81 0.22 -11.62
C VAL A 413 -8.42 -0.39 -11.64
N ASP A 414 -8.23 -1.37 -12.51
CA ASP A 414 -6.90 -1.90 -12.77
C ASP A 414 -6.03 -0.85 -13.45
N SER A 415 -4.72 -0.98 -13.23
CA SER A 415 -3.78 -0.06 -13.84
C SER A 415 -3.79 -0.22 -15.37
N PRO A 416 -3.76 0.90 -16.12
CA PRO A 416 -3.66 0.85 -17.58
C PRO A 416 -2.26 0.42 -18.06
N TYR A 417 -1.29 0.27 -17.14
CA TYR A 417 0.10 -0.07 -17.47
C TYR A 417 0.41 -1.54 -17.24
N THR A 418 1.10 -2.15 -18.19
CA THR A 418 1.57 -3.54 -18.11
C THR A 418 2.92 -3.67 -17.40
N SER A 419 3.75 -2.61 -17.43
CA SER A 419 5.04 -2.60 -16.76
C SER A 419 4.89 -2.37 -15.25
N SER A 420 5.60 -3.16 -14.46
CA SER A 420 5.69 -2.99 -13.00
C SER A 420 6.24 -1.60 -12.63
N THR A 421 7.21 -1.09 -13.39
CA THR A 421 7.81 0.24 -13.16
C THR A 421 6.79 1.37 -13.34
N ASP A 422 5.98 1.31 -14.39
CA ASP A 422 4.93 2.29 -14.64
C ASP A 422 3.79 2.19 -13.61
N ASN A 423 3.49 0.99 -13.12
CA ASN A 423 2.54 0.77 -12.02
C ASN A 423 3.03 1.41 -10.72
N HIS A 424 4.28 1.19 -10.34
CA HIS A 424 4.87 1.86 -9.18
C HIS A 424 4.90 3.38 -9.36
N ARG A 425 5.19 3.86 -10.56
CA ARG A 425 5.13 5.29 -10.88
C ARG A 425 3.71 5.84 -10.69
N LEU A 426 2.67 5.15 -11.17
CA LEU A 426 1.28 5.56 -10.98
C LEU A 426 0.94 5.74 -9.49
N PHE A 427 1.25 4.75 -8.65
CA PHE A 427 0.96 4.84 -7.21
C PHE A 427 1.79 5.93 -6.52
N ARG A 428 3.04 6.13 -6.94
CA ARG A 428 3.87 7.26 -6.47
C ARG A 428 3.23 8.60 -6.79
N LEU A 429 2.73 8.77 -8.01
CA LEU A 429 2.03 10.00 -8.42
C LEU A 429 0.78 10.24 -7.58
N TYR A 430 0.01 9.18 -7.25
CA TYR A 430 -1.12 9.30 -6.30
C TYR A 430 -0.66 9.79 -4.93
N SER A 431 0.39 9.20 -4.37
CA SER A 431 0.90 9.61 -3.07
C SER A 431 1.38 11.06 -3.05
N GLN A 432 2.16 11.47 -4.05
CA GLN A 432 2.65 12.85 -4.17
C GLN A 432 1.49 13.84 -4.34
N SER A 433 0.50 13.47 -5.15
CA SER A 433 -0.70 14.28 -5.36
C SER A 433 -1.50 14.44 -4.07
N LEU A 434 -1.66 13.36 -3.30
CA LEU A 434 -2.38 13.40 -2.03
C LEU A 434 -1.64 14.23 -0.98
N ALA A 435 -0.33 14.06 -0.87
CA ALA A 435 0.53 14.84 0.02
C ALA A 435 0.46 16.34 -0.31
N SER A 436 0.52 16.69 -1.60
CA SER A 436 0.35 18.06 -2.08
C SER A 436 -1.02 18.63 -1.69
N LEU A 437 -2.10 17.85 -1.86
CA LEU A 437 -3.46 18.23 -1.43
C LEU A 437 -3.60 18.40 0.09
N GLN A 438 -2.71 17.79 0.88
CA GLN A 438 -2.64 17.91 2.34
C GLN A 438 -1.69 19.02 2.81
N GLY A 439 -0.99 19.69 1.88
CA GLY A 439 -0.06 20.78 2.18
C GLY A 439 1.37 20.34 2.53
N GLU A 440 1.72 19.07 2.33
CA GLU A 440 3.09 18.60 2.48
C GLU A 440 3.95 19.07 1.28
N LYS A 441 5.15 19.58 1.56
CA LYS A 441 6.13 19.95 0.53
C LYS A 441 6.99 18.73 0.21
N CYS A 442 6.80 18.14 -0.96
CA CYS A 442 7.74 17.16 -1.53
C CYS A 442 8.97 17.91 -2.10
N PHE A 443 10.17 17.32 -2.02
CA PHE A 443 11.40 17.97 -2.51
C PHE A 443 11.52 17.95 -4.04
N ASP A 444 10.77 17.10 -4.72
CA ASP A 444 10.90 16.96 -6.18
C ASP A 444 10.13 18.06 -6.92
N ARG A 445 10.85 18.86 -7.71
CA ARG A 445 10.29 19.90 -8.57
C ARG A 445 9.49 19.25 -9.70
N ALA A 446 8.16 19.27 -9.55
CA ALA A 446 7.15 19.30 -10.61
C ALA A 446 7.45 18.46 -11.87
N LEU A 447 7.10 17.17 -11.83
CA LEU A 447 6.85 16.37 -13.04
C LEU A 447 5.36 16.34 -13.45
N VAL A 448 4.48 16.92 -12.63
CA VAL A 448 3.03 16.97 -12.89
C VAL A 448 2.56 18.40 -12.71
N ASP A 449 1.90 18.93 -13.74
CA ASP A 449 1.10 20.14 -13.58
C ASP A 449 -0.10 19.81 -12.69
N TYR A 450 -0.02 20.21 -11.43
CA TYR A 450 -1.06 19.99 -10.42
C TYR A 450 -2.39 20.69 -10.77
N SER A 451 -2.42 21.52 -11.83
CA SER A 451 -3.64 22.11 -12.40
C SER A 451 -4.67 21.08 -12.88
N THR A 452 -4.26 19.83 -13.12
CA THR A 452 -5.14 18.78 -13.70
C THR A 452 -5.71 17.80 -12.65
N ILE A 453 -5.37 17.94 -11.36
CA ILE A 453 -5.87 17.05 -10.30
C ILE A 453 -7.19 17.61 -9.74
N VAL A 454 -8.30 16.98 -10.10
CA VAL A 454 -9.63 17.36 -9.59
C VAL A 454 -10.00 16.50 -8.39
N ARG A 455 -9.93 17.08 -7.18
CA ARG A 455 -10.49 16.46 -5.96
C ARG A 455 -11.98 16.75 -5.88
N ILE A 456 -12.82 15.75 -6.18
CA ILE A 456 -14.27 15.86 -6.00
C ILE A 456 -14.64 15.31 -4.61
N THR A 457 -14.76 16.18 -3.61
CA THR A 457 -15.31 15.79 -2.30
C THR A 457 -16.82 15.99 -2.27
N LYS A 458 -17.57 14.89 -2.33
CA LYS A 458 -19.01 14.91 -2.06
C LYS A 458 -19.22 14.79 -0.55
N ARG A 459 -19.60 15.88 0.12
CA ARG A 459 -20.10 15.83 1.50
C ARG A 459 -21.54 15.30 1.44
N TYR A 460 -21.81 14.19 2.13
CA TYR A 460 -23.18 13.74 2.41
C TYR A 460 -23.63 14.28 3.75
#